data_AF-A0A8T5FJ79-F1
#
_entry.id   AF-A0A8T5FJ79-F1
#
_cell.length_a   1.000
_cell.length_b   1.000
_cell.length_c   1.000
_cell.angle_alpha   90.00
_cell.angle_beta   90.00
_cell.angle_gamma   90.00
#
_symmetry.space_group_name_H-M   'P 1'
#
loop_
_entity.id
_entity.type
_entity.pdbx_description
1 polymer ?
#
loop_
_entity_poly.entity_id
_entity_poly.type
_entity_poly.pdbx_seq_one_letter_code
_entity_poly.pdbx_strand_id
1 'polypeptide(L)' 'MKHELIGKKVEIKYHNKTFRGEVVDETKNTICLKSKNQKKKVLKNAAQILFDGKKIDGNTIKKRPQDRIKSC' A
#
# COMPACT_ATOMS: atom_id res chain seq x y z
N MET A 1 -6.97 -5.66 -14.38
CA MET A 1 -5.50 -5.65 -14.17
C MET A 1 -5.15 -4.46 -13.30
N LYS A 2 -4.86 -4.66 -12.01
CA LYS A 2 -4.50 -3.58 -11.06
C LYS A 2 -3.41 -4.11 -10.13
N HIS A 3 -2.19 -4.20 -10.65
CA HIS A 3 -1.01 -4.65 -9.90
C HIS A 3 0.16 -3.65 -10.06
N GLU A 4 -0.13 -2.37 -10.29
CA GLU A 4 0.86 -1.31 -10.56
C GLU A 4 1.86 -1.07 -9.41
N LEU A 5 1.58 -1.60 -8.22
CA LEU A 5 2.43 -1.47 -7.03
C LEU A 5 3.38 -2.67 -6.83
N ILE A 6 3.15 -3.82 -7.48
CA ILE A 6 4.03 -5.01 -7.32
C ILE A 6 5.40 -4.74 -7.96
N GLY A 7 6.48 -5.08 -7.26
CA GLY A 7 7.86 -4.81 -7.65
C GLY A 7 8.34 -3.39 -7.34
N LYS A 8 7.47 -2.53 -6.78
CA LYS A 8 7.82 -1.16 -6.39
C LYS A 8 8.27 -1.12 -4.94
N LYS A 9 9.28 -0.27 -4.67
CA LYS A 9 9.67 0.10 -3.31
C LYS A 9 8.64 1.08 -2.76
N VAL A 10 8.00 0.70 -1.67
CA VAL A 10 7.04 1.55 -0.95
C VAL A 10 7.46 1.65 0.51
N GLU A 11 7.00 2.71 1.15
CA GLU A 11 7.15 2.91 2.58
C GLU A 11 5.77 2.79 3.23
N ILE A 12 5.57 1.81 4.10
CA ILE A 12 4.32 1.66 4.86
C ILE A 12 4.52 2.16 6.27
N LYS A 13 3.74 3.16 6.66
CA LYS A 13 3.66 3.67 8.03
C LYS A 13 2.46 3.03 8.75
N TYR A 14 2.74 2.28 9.80
CA TYR A 14 1.73 1.60 10.61
C TYR A 14 1.91 2.00 12.07
N HIS A 15 0.95 2.76 12.60
CA HIS A 15 1.08 3.41 13.90
C HIS A 15 2.41 4.19 14.01
N ASN A 16 3.31 3.78 14.91
CA ASN A 16 4.60 4.40 15.15
C ASN A 16 5.78 3.67 14.49
N LYS A 17 5.50 2.70 13.59
CA LYS A 17 6.52 1.93 12.88
C LYS A 17 6.45 2.21 11.39
N THR A 18 7.62 2.42 10.80
CA THR A 18 7.77 2.61 9.35
C THR A 18 8.45 1.38 8.76
N PHE A 19 7.84 0.78 7.74
CA PHE A 19 8.34 -0.38 7.03
C PHE A 19 8.70 0.01 5.61
N ARG A 20 9.96 -0.18 5.23
CA ARG A 20 10.43 0.03 3.86
C ARG A 20 10.70 -1.31 3.22
N GLY A 21 10.12 -1.53 2.05
CA GLY A 21 10.27 -2.80 1.35
C GLY A 21 9.71 -2.74 -0.05
N GLU A 22 9.91 -3.82 -0.78
CA GLU A 22 9.33 -4.01 -2.10
C GLU A 22 7.98 -4.70 -1.96
N VAL A 23 6.94 -4.21 -2.62
CA VAL A 23 5.65 -4.90 -2.63
C VAL A 23 5.77 -6.13 -3.51
N VAL A 24 5.62 -7.32 -2.92
CA VAL A 24 5.66 -8.57 -3.69
C VAL A 24 4.28 -9.11 -3.98
N ASP A 25 3.28 -8.71 -3.19
CA ASP A 25 1.91 -9.15 -3.39
C ASP A 25 0.97 -8.10 -2.79
N GLU A 26 -0.11 -7.81 -3.51
CA GLU A 26 -1.15 -6.90 -3.05
C GLU A 26 -2.50 -7.61 -3.14
N THR A 27 -3.15 -7.74 -1.98
CA THR A 27 -4.48 -8.32 -1.85
C THR A 27 -5.52 -7.23 -1.55
N LYS A 28 -6.81 -7.56 -1.59
CA LYS A 28 -7.92 -6.61 -1.38
C LYS A 28 -7.77 -5.80 -0.08
N ASN A 29 -7.33 -6.45 1.00
CA ASN A 29 -7.22 -5.84 2.33
C ASN A 29 -5.78 -5.77 2.87
N THR A 30 -4.83 -6.44 2.22
CA THR A 30 -3.46 -6.64 2.73
C THR A 30 -2.41 -6.32 1.67
N ILE A 31 -1.24 -5.89 2.12
CA ILE A 31 -0.04 -5.71 1.28
C ILE A 31 1.07 -6.57 1.86
N CYS A 32 1.73 -7.35 1.02
CA CYS A 32 2.94 -8.09 1.35
C CYS A 32 4.15 -7.28 0.90
N LEU A 33 4.92 -6.80 1.87
CA LEU A 33 6.24 -6.24 1.65
C LEU A 33 7.29 -7.34 1.77
N LYS A 34 8.29 -7.33 0.92
CA LYS A 34 9.52 -8.09 1.08
C LYS A 34 10.63 -7.10 1.41
N SER A 35 11.18 -7.22 2.61
CA SER A 35 12.45 -6.59 2.97
C SER A 35 13.54 -7.66 2.95
N LYS A 36 14.82 -7.26 2.86
CA LYS A 36 16.01 -8.08 2.52
C LYS A 36 15.95 -9.57 2.91
N ASN A 37 15.41 -9.95 4.07
CA ASN A 37 15.19 -11.35 4.45
C ASN A 37 13.83 -11.68 5.11
N GLN A 38 12.87 -10.76 5.09
CA GLN A 38 11.56 -10.97 5.73
C GLN A 38 10.42 -10.51 4.83
N LYS A 39 9.43 -11.39 4.65
CA LYS A 39 8.13 -11.03 4.08
C LYS A 39 7.24 -10.53 5.23
N LYS A 40 6.72 -9.32 5.09
CA LYS A 40 5.88 -8.68 6.09
C LYS A 40 4.52 -8.36 5.48
N LYS A 41 3.48 -8.92 6.09
CA LYS A 41 2.10 -8.70 5.69
C LYS A 41 1.53 -7.56 6.53
N VAL A 42 1.01 -6.53 5.89
CA VAL A 42 0.45 -5.34 6.54
C VAL A 42 -1.00 -5.15 6.08
N LEU A 43 -1.88 -4.82 7.03
CA LEU A 43 -3.28 -4.53 6.78
C LEU A 43 -3.45 -3.09 6.29
N LYS A 44 -4.11 -2.90 5.13
CA LYS A 44 -4.37 -1.58 4.55
C LYS A 44 -5.23 -0.68 5.46
N ASN A 45 -6.07 -1.28 6.31
CA ASN A 45 -7.06 -0.53 7.09
C ASN A 45 -6.47 0.45 8.11
N ALA A 46 -5.26 0.19 8.59
CA ALA A 46 -4.58 1.03 9.59
C ALA A 46 -3.16 1.41 9.16
N ALA A 47 -2.87 1.30 7.85
CA ALA A 47 -1.56 1.57 7.28
C ALA A 47 -1.62 2.70 6.24
N GLN A 48 -0.69 3.63 6.33
CA GLN A 48 -0.46 4.65 5.30
C GLN A 48 0.67 4.17 4.38
N ILE A 49 0.45 4.17 3.08
CA ILE A 49 1.42 3.73 2.09
C ILE A 49 1.97 4.98 1.38
N LEU A 50 3.26 5.23 1.57
CA LEU A 50 4.02 6.18 0.78
C LEU A 50 4.55 5.47 -0.47
N PHE A 51 4.12 5.92 -1.63
CA PHE A 51 4.67 5.49 -2.91
C PHE A 51 5.01 6.71 -3.74
N ASP A 52 6.28 6.84 -4.15
CA ASP A 52 6.74 7.91 -5.03
C ASP A 52 6.39 9.33 -4.54
N GLY A 53 6.55 9.56 -3.23
CA GLY A 53 6.18 10.82 -2.56
C GLY A 53 4.67 11.03 -2.36
N LYS A 54 3.82 10.18 -2.92
CA LYS A 54 2.37 10.21 -2.71
C LYS A 54 2.00 9.40 -1.48
N LYS A 55 1.34 10.05 -0.52
CA LYS A 55 0.69 9.40 0.61
C LYS A 55 -0.63 8.82 0.15
N ILE A 56 -0.79 7.52 0.31
CA ILE A 56 -2.01 6.81 -0.01
C ILE A 56 -2.48 6.09 1.25
N ASP A 57 -3.61 6.51 1.81
CA ASP A 57 -4.24 5.78 2.90
C ASP A 57 -4.78 4.45 2.39
N GLY A 58 -4.47 3.36 3.09
CA GLY A 58 -4.96 2.03 2.69
C GLY A 58 -6.48 1.90 2.79
N ASN A 59 -7.16 2.79 3.53
CA ASN A 59 -8.61 2.94 3.48
C ASN A 59 -9.11 3.48 2.13
N THR A 60 -8.33 4.34 1.48
CA THR A 60 -8.61 4.92 0.15
C THR A 60 -8.36 3.91 -0.97
N ILE A 61 -7.36 3.02 -0.82
CA ILE A 61 -7.06 1.93 -1.79
C ILE A 61 -8.15 0.85 -1.81
N LYS A 62 -8.89 0.65 -0.71
CA LYS A 62 -10.05 -0.25 -0.68
C LYS A 62 -11.16 0.19 -1.63
N LYS A 63 -11.27 1.50 -1.90
CA LYS A 63 -12.25 2.04 -2.84
C LYS A 63 -11.68 1.98 -4.26
N ARG A 64 -12.51 1.51 -5.19
CA ARG A 64 -12.16 1.38 -6.61
C ARG A 64 -11.69 2.75 -7.14
N PRO A 65 -10.67 2.81 -8.02
CA PRO A 65 -10.18 4.06 -8.64
C PRO A 65 -11.25 4.85 -9.42
N GLN A 66 -12.43 4.26 -9.69
CA GLN A 66 -13.57 4.94 -10.32
C GLN A 66 -14.26 5.96 -9.40
N ASP A 67 -14.05 5.91 -8.08
CA ASP A 67 -14.75 6.78 -7.11
C ASP A 67 -14.07 8.16 -6.91
N ARG A 68 -12.97 8.45 -7.63
CA ARG A 68 -12.27 9.75 -7.53
C ARG A 68 -12.80 10.82 -8.49
N ILE A 69 -13.71 10.49 -9.39
CA ILE A 69 -14.35 11.47 -10.30
C ILE A 69 -15.80 11.65 -9.86
N LYS A 70 -16.02 12.31 -8.72
CA LYS A 70 -17.29 12.99 -8.41
C LYS A 70 -17.01 14.14 -7.46
N SER A 71 -16.42 15.19 -8.02
CA SER A 71 -16.73 16.54 -7.59
C SER A 71 -17.04 17.32 -8.86
N CYS A 72 -18.32 17.26 -9.23
CA CYS A 72 -19.00 18.34 -9.92
C CYS A 72 -20.12 18.79 -8.98
#